data_AF-A0A838DGD8-F1
#
_entry.id   AF-A0A838DGD8-F1
#
_cell.length_a   1.000
_cell.length_b   1.000
_cell.length_c   1.000
_cell.angle_alpha   90.00
_cell.angle_beta   90.00
_cell.angle_gamma   90.00
#
_symmetry.space_group_name_H-M   'P 1'
#
loop_
_entity.id
_entity.type
_entity.pdbx_description
1 polymer ?
#
loop_
_entity_poly.entity_id
_entity_poly.type
_entity_poly.pdbx_seq_one_letter_code
_entity_poly.pdbx_strand_id
1 'polypeptide(L)'
;DLRLTGTGLEPKLDGTATANDLVLSLPFSRLHVRRGTAYFSPDGAVMNPRLDISAVSEVRDYRINVYIYGTAEDPKTTFSSQPPLPQEEIIALLATGAAFEELTGNANVVAGRAGWLLLQKLYRKVFGGGDPGERGENDFLERFDVNLGPVDPQTGAQSIVTRFKIDENWVLIATSGIGGGVQGKVKYLIRFR
;
A
#
# COMPACT_ATOMS: atom_id res chain seq x y z
N ASP A 1 32.05 -6.64 7.29
CA ASP A 1 33.02 -5.92 8.14
C ASP A 1 32.55 -4.48 8.17
N LEU A 2 32.40 -3.90 9.36
CA LEU A 2 31.85 -2.56 9.55
C LEU A 2 32.81 -1.74 10.41
N ARG A 3 33.22 -0.58 9.90
CA ARG A 3 34.19 0.29 10.55
C ARG A 3 33.53 1.60 10.92
N LEU A 4 33.61 1.94 12.19
CA LEU A 4 33.27 3.27 12.67
C LEU A 4 34.53 4.15 12.60
N THR A 5 34.40 5.24 11.87
CA THR A 5 35.45 6.24 11.61
C THR A 5 34.90 7.64 11.90
N GLY A 6 35.66 8.68 11.62
CA GLY A 6 35.26 10.06 11.88
C GLY A 6 35.53 10.50 13.31
N THR A 7 34.78 11.50 13.78
CA THR A 7 34.94 12.08 15.12
C THR A 7 33.68 11.88 15.96
N GLY A 8 33.75 12.14 17.27
CA GLY A 8 32.56 12.02 18.14
C GLY A 8 31.39 12.94 17.74
N LEU A 9 31.66 14.03 17.03
CA LEU A 9 30.64 14.96 16.52
C LEU A 9 30.19 14.61 15.09
N GLU A 10 30.99 13.84 14.36
CA GLU A 10 30.73 13.47 12.98
C GLU A 10 31.19 12.02 12.72
N PRO A 11 30.45 11.04 13.26
CA PRO A 11 30.77 9.63 13.07
C PRO A 11 30.53 9.27 11.60
N LYS A 12 31.37 8.38 11.08
CA LYS A 12 31.28 7.86 9.71
C LYS A 12 31.29 6.34 9.75
N LEU A 13 30.35 5.68 9.07
CA LEU A 13 30.32 4.23 8.96
C LEU A 13 30.75 3.81 7.56
N ASP A 14 31.69 2.88 7.49
CA ASP A 14 32.16 2.30 6.22
C ASP A 14 32.11 0.77 6.28
N GLY A 15 31.61 0.16 5.21
CA GLY A 15 31.58 -1.27 5.03
C GLY A 15 30.17 -1.85 4.96
N THR A 16 30.04 -3.11 5.38
CA THR A 16 28.81 -3.89 5.20
C THR A 16 28.38 -4.59 6.47
N ALA A 17 27.08 -4.51 6.74
CA ALA A 17 26.41 -5.32 7.73
C ALA A 17 25.52 -6.35 7.02
N THR A 18 25.65 -7.61 7.39
CA THR A 18 24.87 -8.71 6.81
C THR A 18 24.03 -9.35 7.90
N ALA A 19 22.75 -9.57 7.61
CA ALA A 19 21.84 -10.36 8.43
C ALA A 19 21.50 -11.65 7.69
N ASN A 20 21.62 -12.78 8.38
CA ASN A 20 21.23 -14.10 7.88
C ASN A 20 20.13 -14.65 8.79
N ASP A 21 19.20 -15.40 8.20
CA ASP A 21 18.13 -16.11 8.91
C ASP A 21 17.32 -15.20 9.87
N LEU A 22 16.99 -14.00 9.41
CA LEU A 22 16.19 -13.05 10.17
C LEU A 22 14.70 -13.30 9.92
N VAL A 23 13.91 -13.30 10.98
CA VAL A 23 12.44 -13.38 10.88
C VAL A 23 11.85 -12.02 11.25
N LEU A 24 11.17 -11.40 10.30
CA LEU A 24 10.42 -10.17 10.51
C LEU A 24 8.96 -10.52 10.75
N SER A 25 8.46 -10.19 11.94
CA SER A 25 7.05 -10.37 12.29
C SER A 25 6.25 -9.16 11.82
N LEU A 26 5.35 -9.37 10.85
CA LEU A 26 4.31 -8.41 10.50
C LEU A 26 3.02 -8.74 11.28
N PRO A 27 2.03 -7.84 11.32
CA PRO A 27 0.81 -8.06 12.08
C PRO A 27 0.07 -9.38 11.76
N PHE A 28 0.15 -9.88 10.52
CA PHE A 28 -0.57 -11.07 10.07
C PHE A 28 0.29 -12.05 9.24
N SER A 29 1.59 -11.78 9.09
CA SER A 29 2.50 -12.63 8.32
C SER A 29 3.91 -12.60 8.90
N ARG A 30 4.75 -13.54 8.49
CA ARG A 30 6.17 -13.57 8.84
C ARG A 30 7.00 -13.54 7.56
N LEU A 31 7.98 -12.66 7.50
CA LEU A 31 8.96 -12.62 6.43
C LEU A 31 10.24 -13.28 6.91
N HIS A 32 10.65 -14.32 6.20
CA HIS A 32 11.91 -15.01 6.39
C HIS A 32 12.96 -14.41 5.45
N VAL A 33 13.84 -13.62 6.02
CA VAL A 33 14.99 -13.03 5.32
C VAL A 33 16.12 -14.05 5.38
N ARG A 34 16.40 -14.71 4.24
CA ARG A 34 17.53 -15.65 4.16
C ARG A 34 18.86 -14.90 4.22
N ARG A 35 18.94 -13.77 3.52
CA ARG A 35 20.10 -12.89 3.50
C ARG A 35 19.68 -11.47 3.17
N GLY A 36 20.10 -10.53 4.03
CA GLY A 36 19.98 -9.10 3.82
C GLY A 36 21.33 -8.41 4.04
N THR A 37 21.66 -7.44 3.21
CA THR A 37 22.90 -6.67 3.30
C THR A 37 22.57 -5.19 3.37
N ALA A 38 23.20 -4.50 4.31
CA ALA A 38 23.22 -3.04 4.40
C ALA A 38 24.64 -2.55 4.09
N TYR A 39 24.74 -1.65 3.12
CA TYR A 39 25.99 -1.03 2.69
C TYR A 39 26.08 0.39 3.26
N PHE A 40 27.14 0.63 4.02
CA PHE A 40 27.45 1.93 4.62
C PHE A 40 28.57 2.59 3.83
N SER A 41 28.44 3.90 3.63
CA SER A 41 29.45 4.71 2.95
C SER A 41 29.90 5.84 3.88
N PRO A 42 31.21 6.14 3.99
CA PRO A 42 31.72 7.20 4.85
C PRO A 42 31.30 8.61 4.42
N ASP A 43 30.84 8.77 3.18
CA ASP A 43 30.28 10.02 2.64
C ASP A 43 28.75 10.07 2.74
N GLY A 44 28.12 8.98 3.17
CA GLY A 44 26.67 8.88 3.37
C GLY A 44 26.26 9.16 4.81
N ALA A 45 24.95 9.36 5.02
CA ALA A 45 24.42 9.46 6.38
C ALA A 45 24.52 8.11 7.10
N VAL A 46 25.06 8.14 8.32
CA VAL A 46 25.28 6.95 9.18
C VAL A 46 24.03 6.11 9.37
N MET A 47 22.86 6.77 9.46
CA MET A 47 21.57 6.11 9.68
C MET A 47 20.84 5.76 8.38
N ASN A 48 21.45 6.01 7.22
CA ASN A 48 20.83 5.82 5.92
C ASN A 48 21.64 4.90 4.98
N PRO A 49 21.92 3.64 5.38
CA PRO A 49 22.64 2.71 4.52
C PRO A 49 21.82 2.34 3.29
N ARG A 50 22.50 1.90 2.23
CA ARG A 50 21.83 1.23 1.11
C ARG A 50 21.46 -0.19 1.51
N LEU A 51 20.21 -0.55 1.31
CA LEU A 51 19.65 -1.85 1.61
C LEU A 51 19.63 -2.73 0.34
N ASP A 52 19.82 -4.02 0.55
CA ASP A 52 19.64 -5.09 -0.43
C ASP A 52 19.20 -6.34 0.34
N ILE A 53 17.90 -6.58 0.39
CA ILE A 53 17.29 -7.58 1.26
C ILE A 53 16.33 -8.42 0.44
N SER A 54 16.51 -9.73 0.51
CA SER A 54 15.59 -10.71 -0.07
C SER A 54 14.90 -11.49 1.05
N ALA A 55 13.56 -11.54 0.99
CA ALA A 55 12.75 -12.22 1.97
C ALA A 55 11.67 -13.08 1.29
N VAL A 56 11.25 -14.12 1.98
CA VAL A 56 10.15 -14.99 1.55
C VAL A 56 9.11 -15.04 2.67
N SER A 57 7.84 -14.90 2.32
CA SER A 57 6.73 -15.21 3.21
C SER A 57 5.94 -16.38 2.62
N GLU A 58 5.53 -17.30 3.47
CA GLU A 58 4.55 -18.31 3.10
C GLU A 58 3.26 -17.95 3.84
N VAL A 59 2.24 -17.58 3.06
CA VAL A 59 0.92 -17.23 3.57
C VAL A 59 -0.07 -18.16 2.90
N ARG A 60 -0.55 -19.13 3.67
CA ARG A 60 -1.41 -20.22 3.17
C ARG A 60 -0.70 -20.98 2.05
N ASP A 61 -1.31 -21.06 0.87
CA ASP A 61 -0.81 -21.77 -0.31
C ASP A 61 0.03 -20.87 -1.23
N TYR A 62 0.28 -19.61 -0.84
CA TYR A 62 1.08 -18.66 -1.63
C TYR A 62 2.48 -18.48 -1.04
N ARG A 63 3.48 -18.63 -1.91
CA ARG A 63 4.85 -18.20 -1.63
C ARG A 63 5.06 -16.81 -2.18
N ILE A 64 5.35 -15.86 -1.31
CA ILE A 64 5.55 -14.45 -1.64
C ILE A 64 7.03 -14.13 -1.49
N ASN A 65 7.65 -13.65 -2.57
CA ASN A 65 8.99 -13.10 -2.54
C ASN A 65 8.91 -11.59 -2.39
N VAL A 66 9.70 -11.06 -1.47
CA VAL A 66 9.81 -9.63 -1.18
C VAL A 66 11.25 -9.22 -1.38
N TYR A 67 11.47 -8.21 -2.20
CA TYR A 67 12.79 -7.62 -2.43
C TYR A 67 12.77 -6.17 -2.00
N ILE A 68 13.63 -5.82 -1.04
CA ILE A 68 13.74 -4.47 -0.48
C ILE A 68 15.12 -3.93 -0.84
N TYR A 69 15.15 -2.76 -1.48
CA TYR A 69 16.38 -2.12 -1.95
C TYR A 69 16.28 -0.60 -1.86
N GLY A 70 17.36 0.14 -2.12
CA GLY A 70 17.37 1.60 -1.99
C GLY A 70 18.01 2.04 -0.68
N THR A 71 17.71 3.22 -0.17
CA THR A 71 18.31 3.73 1.08
C THR A 71 17.37 3.45 2.26
N ALA A 72 17.87 3.37 3.50
CA ALA A 72 17.02 3.08 4.66
C ALA A 72 15.93 4.15 4.90
N GLU A 73 16.17 5.40 4.50
CA GLU A 73 15.18 6.50 4.52
C GLU A 73 14.22 6.49 3.33
N ASP A 74 14.57 5.82 2.23
CA ASP A 74 13.72 5.70 1.03
C ASP A 74 13.78 4.27 0.45
N PRO A 75 13.26 3.27 1.18
CA PRO A 75 13.30 1.90 0.75
C PRO A 75 12.27 1.65 -0.37
N LYS A 76 12.72 1.03 -1.44
CA LYS A 76 11.89 0.52 -2.53
C LYS A 76 11.63 -0.96 -2.30
N THR A 77 10.39 -1.39 -2.54
CA THR A 77 9.99 -2.78 -2.32
C THR A 77 9.30 -3.34 -3.56
N THR A 78 9.68 -4.56 -3.94
CA THR A 78 9.04 -5.32 -5.02
C THR A 78 8.50 -6.62 -4.47
N PHE A 79 7.31 -7.00 -4.93
CA PHE A 79 6.60 -8.20 -4.52
C PHE A 79 6.38 -9.12 -5.71
N SER A 80 6.52 -10.42 -5.50
CA SER A 80 6.06 -11.44 -6.46
C SER A 80 5.51 -12.63 -5.70
N SER A 81 4.56 -13.34 -6.30
CA SER A 81 3.97 -14.53 -5.69
C SER A 81 4.03 -15.73 -6.62
N GLN A 82 4.00 -16.91 -6.02
CA GLN A 82 3.73 -18.17 -6.69
C GLN A 82 2.62 -18.90 -5.94
N PRO A 83 1.45 -19.17 -6.57
CA PRO A 83 1.02 -18.74 -7.92
C PRO A 83 1.02 -17.21 -8.16
N PRO A 84 1.11 -16.72 -9.43
CA PRO A 84 1.23 -15.29 -9.73
C PRO A 84 -0.07 -14.53 -9.41
N LEU A 85 0.05 -13.46 -8.63
CA LEU A 85 -1.03 -12.56 -8.24
C LEU A 85 -0.71 -11.11 -8.65
N PRO A 86 -1.74 -10.25 -8.82
CA PRO A 86 -1.56 -8.80 -8.90
C PRO A 86 -0.87 -8.23 -7.65
N GLN A 87 -0.14 -7.13 -7.81
CA GLN A 87 0.67 -6.56 -6.72
C GLN A 87 -0.16 -6.14 -5.51
N GLU A 88 -1.35 -5.60 -5.75
CA GLU A 88 -2.31 -5.14 -4.74
C GLU A 88 -2.82 -6.31 -3.89
N GLU A 89 -3.03 -7.47 -4.50
CA GLU A 89 -3.48 -8.68 -3.82
C GLU A 89 -2.38 -9.28 -2.94
N ILE A 90 -1.12 -9.24 -3.39
CA ILE A 90 0.02 -9.69 -2.58
C ILE A 90 0.11 -8.84 -1.29
N ILE A 91 -0.04 -7.52 -1.42
CA ILE A 91 0.00 -6.59 -0.28
C ILE A 91 -1.17 -6.88 0.67
N ALA A 92 -2.38 -7.05 0.14
CA ALA A 92 -3.56 -7.38 0.94
C ALA A 92 -3.38 -8.72 1.68
N LEU A 93 -2.83 -9.73 1.02
CA LEU A 93 -2.58 -11.05 1.59
C LEU A 93 -1.54 -11.00 2.72
N LEU A 94 -0.42 -10.29 2.54
CA LEU A 94 0.58 -10.09 3.61
C LEU A 94 0.01 -9.33 4.81
N ALA A 95 -0.89 -8.37 4.55
CA ALA A 95 -1.45 -7.47 5.55
C ALA A 95 -2.72 -8.00 6.24
N THR A 96 -3.40 -8.99 5.69
CA THR A 96 -4.66 -9.53 6.26
C THR A 96 -4.62 -11.03 6.48
N GLY A 97 -3.67 -11.73 5.84
CA GLY A 97 -3.66 -13.19 5.79
C GLY A 97 -4.81 -13.77 4.96
N ALA A 98 -5.53 -12.99 4.16
CA ALA A 98 -6.64 -13.44 3.31
C ALA A 98 -6.46 -13.02 1.84
N ALA A 99 -6.85 -13.91 0.92
CA ALA A 99 -6.84 -13.65 -0.51
C ALA A 99 -8.03 -12.75 -0.91
N PHE A 100 -7.84 -11.89 -1.91
CA PHE A 100 -8.86 -10.94 -2.36
C PHE A 100 -10.13 -11.64 -2.89
N GLU A 101 -9.96 -12.80 -3.54
CA GLU A 101 -11.05 -13.63 -4.06
C GLU A 101 -11.97 -14.17 -2.94
N GLU A 102 -11.44 -14.39 -1.73
CA GLU A 102 -12.24 -14.80 -0.57
C GLU A 102 -12.94 -13.64 0.12
N LEU A 103 -12.32 -12.45 0.10
CA LEU A 103 -12.93 -11.20 0.58
C LEU A 103 -14.10 -10.76 -0.31
N THR A 104 -14.04 -11.12 -1.61
CA THR A 104 -15.10 -10.83 -2.59
C THR A 104 -16.10 -11.97 -2.75
N GLY A 105 -15.69 -13.23 -2.53
CA GLY A 105 -16.54 -14.42 -2.60
C GLY A 105 -17.49 -14.62 -1.42
N ASN A 106 -17.17 -14.06 -0.25
CA ASN A 106 -18.13 -13.94 0.86
C ASN A 106 -19.02 -12.71 0.64
N ALA A 107 -20.04 -12.90 -0.20
CA ALA A 107 -21.04 -11.91 -0.60
C ALA A 107 -21.90 -11.41 0.59
N ASN A 108 -21.32 -10.56 1.43
CA ASN A 108 -22.06 -9.64 2.31
C ASN A 108 -21.29 -8.36 2.66
N VAL A 109 -20.14 -8.10 2.05
CA VAL A 109 -19.42 -6.86 2.26
C VAL A 109 -19.88 -5.81 1.25
N VAL A 110 -20.75 -4.91 1.72
CA VAL A 110 -21.14 -3.60 1.14
C VAL A 110 -19.91 -2.65 1.04
N ALA A 111 -18.72 -3.18 0.74
CA ALA A 111 -17.43 -2.65 1.19
C ALA A 111 -16.42 -2.34 0.09
N GLY A 112 -16.88 -1.86 -1.07
CA GLY A 112 -15.98 -1.11 -1.97
C GLY A 112 -15.30 0.07 -1.27
N ARG A 113 -15.95 0.65 -0.23
CA ARG A 113 -15.40 1.75 0.60
C ARG A 113 -14.53 1.27 1.76
N ALA A 114 -14.95 0.21 2.46
CA ALA A 114 -14.25 -0.24 3.66
C ALA A 114 -12.96 -1.00 3.30
N GLY A 115 -12.95 -1.76 2.21
CA GLY A 115 -11.74 -2.44 1.73
C GLY A 115 -10.62 -1.47 1.37
N TRP A 116 -10.94 -0.40 0.65
CA TRP A 116 -9.96 0.63 0.24
C TRP A 116 -9.40 1.43 1.43
N LEU A 117 -10.26 1.84 2.37
CA LEU A 117 -9.82 2.58 3.56
C LEU A 117 -8.99 1.73 4.51
N LEU A 118 -9.25 0.42 4.58
CA LEU A 118 -8.43 -0.52 5.34
C LEU A 118 -7.07 -0.69 4.67
N LEU A 119 -7.02 -0.83 3.33
CA LEU A 119 -5.76 -0.90 2.58
C LEU A 119 -4.91 0.36 2.78
N GLN A 120 -5.52 1.55 2.72
CA GLN A 120 -4.84 2.82 2.96
C GLN A 120 -4.26 2.91 4.38
N LYS A 121 -5.02 2.49 5.40
CA LYS A 121 -4.56 2.47 6.80
C LYS A 121 -3.45 1.44 7.03
N LEU A 122 -3.49 0.31 6.34
CA LEU A 122 -2.50 -0.76 6.43
C LEU A 122 -1.19 -0.37 5.76
N TYR A 123 -1.24 0.23 4.56
CA TYR A 123 -0.06 0.75 3.87
C TYR A 123 0.73 1.72 4.76
N ARG A 124 0.05 2.70 5.35
CA ARG A 124 0.64 3.68 6.27
C ARG A 124 1.27 3.06 7.52
N LYS A 125 0.75 1.92 8.01
CA LYS A 125 1.25 1.25 9.22
C LYS A 125 2.44 0.34 8.94
N VAL A 126 2.49 -0.29 7.77
CA VAL A 126 3.56 -1.22 7.38
C VAL A 126 4.78 -0.50 6.81
N PHE A 127 4.58 0.59 6.07
CA PHE A 127 5.67 1.34 5.42
C PHE A 127 5.88 2.71 6.06
N GLY A 128 5.72 2.81 7.39
CA GLY A 128 5.67 4.06 8.14
C GLY A 128 6.69 5.11 7.68
N GLY A 129 6.21 6.17 7.02
CA GLY A 129 7.02 7.33 6.63
C GLY A 129 6.77 7.86 5.22
N GLY A 130 5.54 8.21 4.88
CA GLY A 130 5.24 8.97 3.66
C GLY A 130 3.78 8.86 3.26
N ASP A 131 3.04 9.97 3.36
CA ASP A 131 1.70 10.06 2.77
C ASP A 131 1.80 9.77 1.25
N PRO A 132 0.94 8.90 0.69
CA PRO A 132 0.91 8.62 -0.75
C PRO A 132 0.49 9.81 -1.62
N GLY A 133 0.26 11.00 -1.03
CA GLY A 133 -0.12 12.22 -1.71
C GLY A 133 1.02 13.18 -2.08
N GLU A 134 2.28 12.92 -1.69
CA GLU A 134 3.37 13.90 -1.90
C GLU A 134 4.55 13.44 -2.76
N ARG A 135 4.48 12.26 -3.39
CA ARG A 135 5.41 11.89 -4.47
C ARG A 135 4.63 11.70 -5.77
N GLY A 136 4.71 12.71 -6.62
CA GLY A 136 4.06 12.77 -7.91
C GLY A 136 4.41 11.57 -8.78
N GLU A 137 3.47 10.63 -8.89
CA GLU A 137 3.27 9.82 -10.10
C GLU A 137 1.88 9.16 -10.16
N ASN A 138 1.10 9.07 -9.06
CA ASN A 138 -0.20 8.36 -9.06
C ASN A 138 -1.39 9.20 -8.54
N ASP A 139 -1.78 10.24 -9.29
CA ASP A 139 -2.96 11.11 -9.08
C ASP A 139 -4.32 10.38 -9.23
N PHE A 140 -4.31 9.08 -9.59
CA PHE A 140 -5.53 8.30 -9.77
C PHE A 140 -6.31 8.09 -8.47
N LEU A 141 -5.63 8.00 -7.32
CA LEU A 141 -6.25 7.64 -6.04
C LEU A 141 -7.03 8.79 -5.40
N GLU A 142 -6.63 10.04 -5.63
CA GLU A 142 -7.37 11.23 -5.16
C GLU A 142 -8.58 11.56 -6.02
N ARG A 143 -8.57 11.08 -7.27
CA ARG A 143 -9.65 11.26 -8.22
C ARG A 143 -10.86 10.39 -7.90
N PHE A 144 -10.70 9.29 -7.17
CA PHE A 144 -11.78 8.35 -6.85
C PHE A 144 -12.25 8.49 -5.39
N ASP A 145 -13.48 8.99 -5.21
CA ASP A 145 -14.14 9.12 -3.91
C ASP A 145 -15.42 8.29 -3.93
N VAL A 146 -15.62 7.43 -2.95
CA VAL A 146 -16.89 6.73 -2.78
C VAL A 146 -17.55 7.29 -1.55
N ASN A 147 -18.87 7.46 -1.53
CA ASN A 147 -19.75 7.97 -0.48
C ASN A 147 -20.99 7.09 -0.24
N LEU A 148 -21.55 7.08 0.97
CA LEU A 148 -22.82 6.41 1.28
C LEU A 148 -23.88 7.49 1.11
N GLY A 149 -24.82 7.25 0.21
CA GLY A 149 -25.95 8.14 -0.01
C GLY A 149 -26.95 8.06 1.14
N PRO A 150 -27.82 9.07 1.28
CA PRO A 150 -28.88 9.05 2.27
C PRO A 150 -29.79 7.83 2.05
N VAL A 151 -30.34 7.31 3.16
CA VAL A 151 -31.34 6.24 3.11
C VAL A 151 -32.60 6.80 2.47
N ASP A 152 -33.12 6.12 1.46
CA ASP A 152 -34.38 6.48 0.81
C ASP A 152 -35.53 6.32 1.83
N PRO A 153 -36.27 7.39 2.18
CA PRO A 153 -37.33 7.34 3.20
C PRO A 153 -38.55 6.51 2.77
N GLN A 154 -38.75 6.28 1.47
CA GLN A 154 -39.90 5.56 0.94
C GLN A 154 -39.61 4.07 0.79
N THR A 155 -38.38 3.72 0.41
CA THR A 155 -37.99 2.33 0.13
C THR A 155 -37.09 1.71 1.19
N GLY A 156 -36.55 2.52 2.11
CA GLY A 156 -35.54 2.09 3.09
C GLY A 156 -34.20 1.71 2.45
N ALA A 157 -34.06 1.88 1.13
CA ALA A 157 -32.89 1.46 0.39
C ALA A 157 -31.70 2.39 0.66
N GLN A 158 -30.55 1.80 0.97
CA GLN A 158 -29.30 2.52 1.02
C GLN A 158 -28.68 2.58 -0.38
N SER A 159 -28.01 3.68 -0.68
CA SER A 159 -27.32 3.89 -1.94
C SER A 159 -25.84 4.14 -1.74
N ILE A 160 -25.02 3.70 -2.69
CA ILE A 160 -23.59 3.97 -2.77
C ILE A 160 -23.41 5.03 -3.86
N VAL A 161 -22.71 6.12 -3.54
CA VAL A 161 -22.41 7.21 -4.47
C VAL A 161 -20.91 7.24 -4.73
N THR A 162 -20.48 6.80 -5.89
CA THR A 162 -19.10 6.89 -6.37
C THR A 162 -18.90 8.18 -7.15
N ARG A 163 -17.77 8.85 -6.97
CA ARG A 163 -17.34 10.07 -7.66
C ARG A 163 -15.96 9.83 -8.23
N PHE A 164 -15.78 10.21 -9.49
CA PHE A 164 -14.50 10.17 -10.17
C PHE A 164 -14.23 11.54 -10.80
N LYS A 165 -13.17 12.22 -10.33
CA LYS A 165 -12.70 13.47 -10.93
C LYS A 165 -11.85 13.13 -12.15
N ILE A 166 -12.35 13.46 -13.33
CA ILE A 166 -11.59 13.27 -14.58
C ILE A 166 -10.50 14.33 -14.67
N ASP A 167 -10.87 15.57 -14.35
CA ASP A 167 -9.99 16.74 -14.23
C ASP A 167 -10.62 17.77 -13.26
N GLU A 168 -10.09 18.99 -13.22
CA GLU A 168 -10.61 20.08 -12.37
C GLU A 168 -12.04 20.53 -12.70
N ASN A 169 -12.54 20.20 -13.89
CA ASN A 169 -13.80 20.66 -14.43
C ASN A 169 -14.82 19.53 -14.57
N TRP A 170 -14.39 18.30 -14.82
CA TRP A 170 -15.25 17.15 -15.09
C TRP A 170 -15.28 16.17 -13.92
N VAL A 171 -16.49 15.88 -13.43
CA VAL A 171 -16.73 14.91 -12.37
C VAL A 171 -17.80 13.92 -12.80
N LEU A 172 -17.44 12.64 -12.85
CA LEU A 172 -18.38 11.54 -13.04
C LEU A 172 -18.90 11.07 -11.68
N ILE A 173 -20.19 10.80 -11.60
CA ILE A 173 -20.87 10.34 -10.40
C ILE A 173 -21.70 9.11 -10.76
N ALA A 174 -21.50 8.00 -10.05
CA ALA A 174 -22.29 6.80 -10.19
C ALA A 174 -23.00 6.50 -8.86
N THR A 175 -24.32 6.41 -8.88
CA THR A 175 -25.12 6.02 -7.72
C THR A 175 -25.66 4.61 -7.94
N SER A 176 -25.37 3.69 -7.02
CA SER A 176 -25.88 2.31 -7.05
C SER A 176 -26.72 2.03 -5.81
N GLY A 177 -27.95 1.53 -6.01
CA GLY A 177 -28.81 1.05 -4.92
C GLY A 177 -28.56 -0.43 -4.64
N ILE A 178 -28.67 -0.85 -3.38
CA ILE A 178 -28.49 -2.25 -2.95
C ILE A 178 -29.48 -3.21 -3.66
N GLY A 179 -30.63 -2.71 -4.14
CA GLY A 179 -31.62 -3.45 -4.91
C GLY A 179 -31.37 -3.55 -6.43
N GLY A 180 -30.18 -3.18 -6.93
CA GLY A 180 -29.77 -3.47 -8.32
C GLY A 180 -29.97 -2.34 -9.35
N GLY A 181 -30.24 -1.11 -8.93
CA GLY A 181 -30.29 0.05 -9.83
C GLY A 181 -28.95 0.81 -9.85
N VAL A 182 -28.47 1.20 -11.03
CA VAL A 182 -27.29 2.08 -11.19
C VAL A 182 -27.66 3.31 -12.01
N GLN A 183 -27.35 4.51 -11.50
CA GLN A 183 -27.56 5.78 -12.18
C GLN A 183 -26.23 6.54 -12.32
N GLY A 184 -25.82 6.83 -13.55
CA GLY A 184 -24.68 7.69 -13.85
C GLY A 184 -25.08 9.15 -14.03
N LYS A 185 -24.25 10.09 -13.57
CA LYS A 185 -24.34 11.53 -13.80
C LYS A 185 -22.96 12.09 -14.10
N VAL A 186 -22.89 13.06 -14.99
CA VAL A 186 -21.65 13.82 -15.27
C VAL A 186 -21.90 15.27 -14.90
N LYS A 187 -20.97 15.87 -14.15
CA LYS A 187 -21.01 17.27 -13.75
C LYS A 187 -19.81 18.00 -14.35
N TYR A 188 -20.09 19.18 -14.90
CA TYR A 188 -19.08 20.11 -15.37
C TYR A 188 -19.06 21.36 -14.47
N LEU A 189 -17.89 21.76 -13.97
CA LEU A 189 -17.70 22.91 -13.10
C LEU A 189 -17.29 24.13 -13.95
N ILE A 190 -18.15 25.15 -13.97
CA ILE A 190 -17.85 26.45 -14.60
C ILE A 190 -17.46 27.42 -13.49
N ARG A 191 -16.25 27.97 -13.57
CA ARG A 191 -15.78 29.03 -12.66
C ARG A 191 -15.91 30.38 -13.37
N PHE A 192 -16.61 31.33 -12.76
CA PHE A 192 -16.67 32.72 -13.23
C PHE A 192 -15.58 33.53 -12.51
N ARG A 193 -14.97 34.47 -13.23
CA ARG A 193 -14.02 35.45 -12.67
C ARG A 193 -14.76 36.71 -12.24
#